data_AF-A0A3R8KLF0-F1
#
_entry.id   AF-A0A3R8KLF0-F1
#
_cell.length_a   1.000
_cell.length_b   1.000
_cell.length_c   1.000
_cell.angle_alpha   90.00
_cell.angle_beta   90.00
_cell.angle_gamma   90.00
#
_symmetry.space_group_name_H-M   'P 1'
#
loop_
_entity.id
_entity.type
_entity.pdbx_description
1 polymer ?
#
loop_
_entity_poly.entity_id
_entity_poly.type
_entity_poly.pdbx_seq_one_letter_code
_entity_poly.pdbx_strand_id
1 'polypeptide(L)'
;MSGARRVVRFTFWSNFGTFLLLALEMGSFMYHLPLMVSLVTALILAGAVFFQVWYLRHHYGVTKVEEFYLAGDERDRNIAYRVHNSCLYFLTQALEGLLVAVFLLLLAGVTSAVALGTWILEIGFTILILSNCQYYYLWQKYDAA
;
A
#
# COMPACT_ATOMS: atom_id res chain seq x y z
N MET A 1 -12.72 19.15 -8.95
CA MET A 1 -12.26 18.11 -7.98
C MET A 1 -11.62 18.83 -6.81
N SER A 2 -11.96 18.49 -5.57
CA SER A 2 -11.29 19.04 -4.38
C SER A 2 -9.79 18.75 -4.42
N GLY A 3 -8.98 19.56 -3.73
CA GLY A 3 -7.53 19.34 -3.61
C GLY A 3 -7.23 17.93 -3.09
N ALA A 4 -7.97 17.50 -2.06
CA ALA A 4 -7.86 16.18 -1.47
C ALA A 4 -8.08 15.05 -2.49
N ARG A 5 -9.11 15.14 -3.34
CA ARG A 5 -9.40 14.11 -4.34
C ARG A 5 -8.30 13.96 -5.39
N ARG A 6 -7.62 15.06 -5.77
CA ARG A 6 -6.48 15.03 -6.69
C ARG A 6 -5.30 14.28 -6.06
N VAL A 7 -5.00 14.58 -4.80
CA VAL A 7 -3.95 13.91 -4.03
C VAL A 7 -4.26 12.42 -3.88
N VAL A 8 -5.48 12.06 -3.47
CA VAL A 8 -5.90 10.66 -3.30
C VAL A 8 -5.77 9.87 -4.60
N ARG A 9 -6.20 10.45 -5.73
CA ARG A 9 -6.03 9.83 -7.05
C ARG A 9 -4.56 9.64 -7.41
N PHE A 10 -3.74 10.66 -7.21
CA PHE A 10 -2.31 10.58 -7.48
C PHE A 10 -1.65 9.48 -6.62
N THR A 11 -1.88 9.50 -5.31
CA THR A 11 -1.35 8.52 -4.37
C THR A 11 -1.79 7.10 -4.71
N PHE A 12 -3.06 6.89 -5.08
CA PHE A 12 -3.55 5.58 -5.50
C PHE A 12 -2.78 5.01 -6.70
N TRP A 13 -2.64 5.79 -7.77
CA TRP A 13 -1.93 5.34 -8.98
C TRP A 13 -0.43 5.22 -8.76
N SER A 14 0.16 6.11 -7.96
CA SER A 14 1.57 6.04 -7.57
C SER A 14 1.85 4.77 -6.79
N ASN A 15 1.05 4.48 -5.75
CA ASN A 15 1.15 3.25 -4.96
C ASN A 15 0.95 2.00 -5.83
N PHE A 16 0.00 2.03 -6.77
CA PHE A 16 -0.22 0.91 -7.68
C PHE A 16 1.01 0.64 -8.54
N GLY A 17 1.65 1.68 -9.09
CA GLY A 17 2.93 1.57 -9.80
C GLY A 17 4.05 1.00 -8.90
N THR A 18 4.16 1.49 -7.66
CA THR A 18 5.11 0.99 -6.67
C THR A 18 4.87 -0.49 -6.34
N PHE A 19 3.62 -0.93 -6.23
CA PHE A 19 3.30 -2.34 -6.01
C PHE A 19 3.69 -3.21 -7.20
N LEU A 20 3.49 -2.77 -8.44
CA LEU A 20 3.96 -3.51 -9.60
C LEU A 20 5.49 -3.68 -9.60
N LEU A 21 6.23 -2.64 -9.23
CA LEU A 21 7.68 -2.71 -9.10
C LEU A 21 8.12 -3.63 -7.95
N LEU A 22 7.42 -3.59 -6.80
CA LEU A 22 7.65 -4.51 -5.69
C LEU A 22 7.36 -5.96 -6.08
N ALA A 23 6.29 -6.22 -6.84
CA ALA A 23 5.98 -7.56 -7.34
C ALA A 23 7.09 -8.09 -8.26
N LEU A 24 7.64 -7.22 -9.12
CA LEU A 24 8.77 -7.56 -9.97
C LEU A 24 10.04 -7.86 -9.15
N GLU A 25 10.31 -7.06 -8.11
CA GLU A 25 11.42 -7.27 -7.18
C GLU A 25 11.26 -8.62 -6.43
N MET A 26 10.06 -8.89 -5.91
CA MET A 26 9.75 -10.17 -5.25
C MET A 26 9.93 -11.35 -6.21
N GLY A 27 9.44 -11.22 -7.45
CA GLY A 27 9.64 -12.21 -8.50
C GLY A 27 11.12 -12.42 -8.82
N SER A 28 11.95 -11.38 -8.72
CA SER A 28 13.39 -11.51 -8.94
C SER A 28 14.06 -12.45 -7.93
N PHE A 29 13.64 -12.40 -6.66
CA PHE A 29 14.10 -13.30 -5.61
C PHE A 29 13.57 -14.72 -5.78
N MET A 30 12.31 -14.86 -6.18
CA MET A 30 11.66 -16.18 -6.29
C MET A 30 12.06 -16.95 -7.54
N TYR A 31 12.30 -16.26 -8.66
CA TYR A 31 12.59 -16.86 -9.96
C TYR A 31 14.06 -16.70 -10.38
N HIS A 32 14.92 -16.24 -9.47
CA HIS A 32 16.35 -16.02 -9.73
C HIS A 32 16.61 -15.17 -10.99
N LEU A 33 15.88 -14.06 -11.13
CA LEU A 33 16.12 -13.13 -12.24
C LEU A 33 17.55 -12.56 -12.17
N PRO A 34 18.11 -12.11 -13.30
CA PRO A 34 19.45 -11.54 -13.31
C PRO A 34 19.59 -10.41 -12.26
N LEU A 35 20.70 -10.39 -11.52
CA LEU A 35 20.96 -9.39 -10.48
C LEU A 35 20.76 -7.95 -10.97
N MET A 36 21.10 -7.68 -12.23
CA MET A 36 20.91 -6.38 -12.86
C MET A 36 19.44 -5.95 -12.91
N VAL A 37 18.51 -6.88 -13.07
CA VAL A 37 17.07 -6.59 -13.03
C VAL A 37 16.69 -6.10 -11.64
N SER A 38 17.03 -6.86 -10.58
CA SER A 38 16.76 -6.48 -9.18
C SER A 38 17.39 -5.14 -8.79
N LEU A 39 18.65 -4.89 -9.19
CA LEU A 39 19.30 -3.60 -8.92
C LEU A 39 18.60 -2.43 -9.61
N VAL A 40 18.21 -2.61 -10.87
CA VAL A 40 17.48 -1.57 -11.63
C VAL A 40 16.10 -1.33 -11.02
N THR A 41 15.36 -2.38 -10.67
CA THR A 41 14.02 -2.26 -10.07
C THR A 41 14.08 -1.63 -8.68
N ALA A 42 15.07 -1.98 -7.85
CA ALA A 42 15.30 -1.35 -6.55
C ALA A 42 15.62 0.15 -6.69
N LEU A 43 16.44 0.55 -7.66
CA LEU A 43 16.74 1.96 -7.94
C LEU A 43 15.50 2.72 -8.41
N ILE A 44 14.69 2.13 -9.29
CA ILE A 44 13.44 2.73 -9.75
C ILE A 44 12.46 2.87 -8.58
N LEU A 45 12.36 1.88 -7.69
CA LEU A 45 11.54 1.95 -6.48
C LEU A 45 11.94 3.11 -5.56
N ALA A 46 13.24 3.22 -5.26
CA ALA A 46 13.75 4.33 -4.44
C ALA A 46 13.45 5.69 -5.10
N GLY A 47 13.66 5.79 -6.41
CA GLY A 47 13.32 6.98 -7.20
C GLY A 47 11.82 7.30 -7.20
N ALA A 48 10.96 6.29 -7.31
CA ALA A 48 9.50 6.46 -7.32
C ALA A 48 8.99 6.98 -5.97
N VAL A 49 9.48 6.42 -4.85
CA VAL A 49 9.13 6.90 -3.51
C VAL A 49 9.60 8.34 -3.30
N PHE A 50 10.84 8.65 -3.68
CA PHE A 50 11.36 10.01 -3.59
C PHE A 50 10.54 10.99 -4.45
N PHE A 51 10.25 10.62 -5.70
CA PHE A 51 9.44 11.43 -6.61
C PHE A 51 8.03 11.65 -6.07
N GLN A 52 7.38 10.63 -5.52
CA GLN A 52 6.05 10.74 -4.92
C GLN A 52 6.03 11.77 -3.79
N VAL A 53 6.99 11.69 -2.86
CA VAL A 53 7.12 12.65 -1.74
C VAL A 53 7.41 14.05 -2.27
N TRP A 54 8.35 14.18 -3.20
CA TRP A 54 8.71 15.46 -3.81
C TRP A 54 7.51 16.12 -4.51
N TYR A 55 6.75 15.35 -5.30
CA TYR A 55 5.59 15.81 -6.05
C TYR A 55 4.43 16.22 -5.13
N LEU A 56 4.15 15.44 -4.09
CA LEU A 56 3.16 15.79 -3.06
C LEU A 56 3.50 17.12 -2.39
N ARG A 57 4.77 17.32 -2.04
CA ARG A 57 5.23 18.55 -1.37
C ARG A 57 5.18 19.78 -2.28
N HIS A 58 5.70 19.69 -3.50
CA HIS A 58 5.88 20.85 -4.37
C HIS A 58 4.66 21.16 -5.23
N HIS A 59 3.88 20.16 -5.63
CA HIS A 59 2.73 20.35 -6.53
C HIS A 59 1.40 20.43 -5.79
N TYR A 60 1.27 19.72 -4.67
CA TYR A 60 0.05 19.72 -3.85
C TYR A 60 0.18 20.46 -2.52
N GLY A 61 1.35 21.03 -2.22
CA GLY A 61 1.55 21.82 -0.99
C GLY A 61 1.48 21.01 0.29
N VAL A 62 1.68 19.68 0.22
CA VAL A 62 1.64 18.78 1.38
C VAL A 62 2.91 18.98 2.19
N THR A 63 2.82 19.75 3.28
CA THR A 63 3.99 20.16 4.08
C THR A 63 4.40 19.19 5.18
N LYS A 64 3.53 18.24 5.56
CA LYS A 64 3.83 17.22 6.59
C LYS A 64 3.38 15.79 6.17
N VAL A 65 3.82 14.80 6.95
CA VAL A 65 3.56 13.32 7.02
C VAL A 65 2.61 12.74 8.10
N GLU A 66 2.19 13.50 9.13
CA GLU A 66 1.12 13.32 10.17
C GLU A 66 -0.37 13.13 9.71
N GLU A 67 -0.93 11.94 9.88
CA GLU A 67 -2.36 11.54 10.05
C GLU A 67 -3.52 12.13 9.19
N PHE A 68 -3.55 13.41 8.76
CA PHE A 68 -4.69 14.03 8.06
C PHE A 68 -4.33 15.08 7.00
N TYR A 69 -3.38 14.79 6.11
CA TYR A 69 -2.88 15.71 5.05
C TYR A 69 -3.88 16.36 4.12
N LEU A 70 -5.05 15.77 4.05
CA LEU A 70 -6.05 16.05 3.03
C LEU A 70 -7.12 17.00 3.55
N ALA A 71 -7.11 17.32 4.84
CA ALA A 71 -8.21 17.95 5.55
C ALA A 71 -7.97 19.45 5.78
N GLY A 72 -7.96 20.24 4.71
CA GLY A 72 -8.03 21.70 4.83
C GLY A 72 -9.40 22.17 5.35
N ASP A 73 -10.46 21.41 5.04
CA ASP A 73 -11.84 21.66 5.46
C ASP A 73 -12.34 20.56 6.42
N GLU A 74 -13.28 20.91 7.31
CA GLU A 74 -13.91 19.96 8.26
C GLU A 74 -14.56 18.76 7.57
N ARG A 75 -15.09 18.95 6.35
CA ARG A 75 -15.67 17.86 5.55
C ARG A 75 -14.61 16.83 5.16
N ASP A 76 -13.49 17.28 4.59
CA ASP A 76 -12.40 16.40 4.17
C ASP A 76 -11.76 15.70 5.39
N ARG A 77 -11.73 16.38 6.55
CA ARG A 77 -11.34 15.77 7.83
C ARG A 77 -12.24 14.62 8.21
N ASN A 78 -13.56 14.82 8.20
CA ASN A 78 -14.53 13.80 8.56
C ASN A 78 -14.49 12.59 7.61
N ILE A 79 -14.29 12.83 6.31
CA ILE A 79 -14.07 11.78 5.32
C ILE A 79 -12.79 11.00 5.68
N ALA A 80 -11.67 11.70 5.88
CA ALA A 80 -10.40 11.07 6.19
C ALA A 80 -10.45 10.20 7.46
N TYR A 81 -11.13 10.65 8.51
CA TYR A 81 -11.36 9.86 9.73
C TYR A 81 -12.13 8.57 9.45
N ARG A 82 -13.24 8.64 8.70
CA ARG A 82 -14.05 7.45 8.36
C ARG A 82 -13.27 6.47 7.51
N VAL A 83 -12.51 6.97 6.53
CA VAL A 83 -11.65 6.15 5.67
C VAL A 83 -10.56 5.48 6.50
N HIS A 84 -9.79 6.25 7.30
CA HIS A 84 -8.72 5.69 8.12
C HIS A 84 -9.23 4.67 9.13
N ASN A 85 -10.32 4.94 9.83
CA ASN A 85 -10.88 3.99 10.78
C ASN A 85 -11.29 2.67 10.10
N SER A 86 -11.89 2.76 8.90
CA SER A 86 -12.27 1.58 8.13
C SER A 86 -11.06 0.79 7.63
N CYS A 87 -10.01 1.47 7.18
CA CYS A 87 -8.77 0.84 6.74
C CYS A 87 -7.98 0.24 7.91
N LEU A 88 -7.93 0.91 9.07
CA LEU A 88 -7.30 0.38 10.28
C LEU A 88 -8.02 -0.88 10.76
N TYR A 89 -9.36 -0.84 10.82
CA TYR A 89 -10.16 -2.02 11.16
C TYR A 89 -9.88 -3.18 10.20
N PHE A 90 -9.86 -2.92 8.90
CA PHE A 90 -9.49 -3.94 7.90
C PHE A 90 -8.07 -4.48 8.12
N LEU A 91 -7.08 -3.61 8.34
CA LEU A 91 -5.70 -4.02 8.58
C LEU A 91 -5.55 -4.87 9.85
N THR A 92 -6.25 -4.54 10.92
CA THR A 92 -6.29 -5.36 12.13
C THR A 92 -6.85 -6.75 11.84
N GLN A 93 -8.00 -6.83 11.16
CA GLN A 93 -8.59 -8.11 10.76
C GLN A 93 -7.70 -8.91 9.80
N ALA A 94 -7.01 -8.22 8.89
CA ALA A 94 -6.07 -8.84 7.96
C ALA A 94 -4.83 -9.40 8.67
N LEU A 95 -4.32 -8.72 9.70
CA LEU A 95 -3.23 -9.22 10.53
C LEU A 95 -3.66 -10.45 11.36
N GLU A 96 -4.84 -10.41 11.97
CA GLU A 96 -5.42 -11.56 12.65
C GLU A 96 -5.59 -12.75 11.70
N GLY A 97 -6.12 -12.50 10.49
CA GLY A 97 -6.24 -13.50 9.44
C GLY A 97 -4.90 -14.06 8.96
N LEU A 98 -3.86 -13.22 8.87
CA LEU A 98 -2.50 -13.64 8.52
C LEU A 98 -1.93 -14.57 9.58
N LEU A 99 -2.11 -14.28 10.88
CA LEU A 99 -1.67 -15.15 11.97
C LEU A 99 -2.35 -16.53 11.90
N VAL A 100 -3.66 -16.55 11.65
CA VAL A 100 -4.43 -17.79 11.45
C VAL A 100 -3.91 -18.55 10.23
N ALA A 101 -3.65 -17.87 9.11
CA ALA A 101 -3.10 -18.48 7.91
C ALA A 101 -1.73 -19.11 8.16
N VAL A 102 -0.84 -18.42 8.87
CA VAL A 102 0.49 -18.96 9.26
C VAL A 102 0.33 -20.21 10.12
N PHE A 103 -0.57 -20.19 11.10
CA PHE A 103 -0.85 -21.37 11.93
C PHE A 103 -1.35 -22.56 11.09
N LEU A 104 -2.28 -22.33 10.16
CA LEU A 104 -2.81 -23.36 9.26
C LEU A 104 -1.74 -23.92 8.31
N LEU A 105 -0.85 -23.07 7.80
CA LEU A 105 0.27 -23.50 6.95
C LEU A 105 1.25 -24.41 7.72
N LEU A 106 1.56 -24.07 8.97
CA LEU A 106 2.38 -24.92 9.84
C LEU A 106 1.70 -26.28 10.11
N LEU A 107 0.40 -26.28 10.40
CA LEU A 107 -0.39 -27.52 10.57
C LEU A 107 -0.43 -28.37 9.30
N ALA A 108 -0.46 -27.75 8.12
CA ALA A 108 -0.38 -28.42 6.83
C ALA A 108 1.02 -28.96 6.49
N GLY A 109 2.00 -28.79 7.38
CA GLY A 109 3.36 -29.31 7.20
C GLY A 109 4.31 -28.38 6.44
N VAL A 110 3.93 -27.12 6.20
CA VAL A 110 4.83 -26.12 5.61
C VAL A 110 5.82 -25.64 6.68
N THR A 111 6.96 -26.32 6.78
CA THR A 111 7.98 -26.04 7.82
C THR A 111 9.24 -25.37 7.28
N SER A 112 9.41 -25.31 5.95
CA SER A 112 10.52 -24.59 5.32
C SER A 112 10.38 -23.09 5.56
N ALA A 113 11.40 -22.47 6.15
CA ALA A 113 11.44 -21.02 6.36
C ALA A 113 11.28 -20.23 5.06
N VAL A 114 11.83 -20.75 3.95
CA VAL A 114 11.68 -20.14 2.62
C VAL A 114 10.22 -20.20 2.18
N ALA A 115 9.59 -21.37 2.25
CA ALA A 115 8.20 -21.54 1.81
C ALA A 115 7.23 -20.71 2.66
N LEU A 116 7.41 -20.71 3.99
CA LEU A 116 6.59 -19.93 4.90
C LEU A 116 6.78 -18.41 4.68
N GLY A 117 8.03 -17.97 4.47
CA GLY A 117 8.34 -16.58 4.13
C GLY A 117 7.68 -16.14 2.83
N THR A 118 7.70 -16.97 1.79
CA THR A 118 7.01 -16.72 0.52
C THR A 118 5.50 -16.54 0.71
N TRP A 119 4.84 -17.47 1.41
CA TRP A 119 3.40 -17.37 1.67
C TRP A 119 3.01 -16.11 2.43
N ILE A 120 3.74 -15.79 3.50
CA ILE A 120 3.51 -14.57 4.29
C ILE A 120 3.63 -13.32 3.41
N LEU A 121 4.66 -13.31 2.56
CA LEU A 121 4.96 -12.18 1.71
C LEU A 121 3.92 -12.01 0.58
N GLU A 122 3.42 -13.08 -0.02
CA GLU A 122 2.32 -13.04 -1.00
C GLU A 122 0.99 -12.57 -0.37
N ILE A 123 0.64 -13.09 0.82
CA ILE A 123 -0.57 -12.67 1.54
C ILE A 123 -0.45 -11.21 1.95
N GLY A 124 0.70 -10.80 2.51
CA GLY A 124 0.98 -9.42 2.90
C GLY A 124 0.89 -8.46 1.71
N PHE A 125 1.46 -8.83 0.57
CA PHE A 125 1.38 -8.05 -0.66
C PHE A 125 -0.07 -7.89 -1.15
N THR A 126 -0.87 -8.96 -1.08
CA THR A 126 -2.31 -8.91 -1.39
C THR A 126 -3.07 -7.96 -0.46
N ILE A 127 -2.77 -7.99 0.84
CA ILE A 127 -3.37 -7.09 1.84
C ILE A 127 -3.03 -5.62 1.51
N LEU A 128 -1.80 -5.31 1.09
CA LEU A 128 -1.40 -3.95 0.70
C LEU A 128 -2.18 -3.44 -0.52
N ILE A 129 -2.33 -4.26 -1.56
CA ILE A 129 -3.12 -3.90 -2.75
C ILE A 129 -4.57 -3.66 -2.36
N LEU A 130 -5.18 -4.58 -1.61
CA LEU A 130 -6.57 -4.45 -1.16
C LEU A 130 -6.77 -3.21 -0.30
N SER A 131 -5.83 -2.89 0.59
CA SER A 131 -5.87 -1.68 1.43
C SER A 131 -5.84 -0.40 0.59
N ASN A 132 -5.00 -0.35 -0.45
CA ASN A 132 -4.94 0.80 -1.36
C ASN A 132 -6.23 0.96 -2.18
N CYS A 133 -6.79 -0.14 -2.66
CA CYS A 133 -8.10 -0.16 -3.34
C CYS A 133 -9.23 0.28 -2.41
N GLN A 134 -9.28 -0.24 -1.19
CA GLN A 134 -10.26 0.13 -0.18
C GLN A 134 -10.18 1.62 0.16
N TYR A 135 -8.96 2.14 0.38
CA TYR A 135 -8.74 3.56 0.65
C TYR A 135 -9.30 4.43 -0.47
N TYR A 136 -8.96 4.12 -1.73
CA TYR A 136 -9.43 4.86 -2.89
C TYR A 136 -10.95 4.80 -3.07
N TYR A 137 -11.53 3.59 -2.94
CA TYR A 137 -12.97 3.38 -3.06
C TYR A 137 -13.75 4.11 -1.97
N LEU A 138 -13.34 3.97 -0.70
CA LEU A 138 -14.01 4.63 0.42
C LEU A 138 -13.95 6.15 0.31
N TRP A 139 -12.80 6.69 -0.13
CA TRP A 139 -12.69 8.13 -0.37
C TRP A 139 -13.70 8.60 -1.42
N GLN A 140 -13.82 7.89 -2.55
CA GLN A 140 -14.81 8.22 -3.59
C GLN A 140 -16.24 8.12 -3.07
N LYS A 141 -16.54 7.08 -2.30
CA LYS A 141 -17.86 6.84 -1.72
C LYS A 141 -18.28 7.98 -0.78
N TYR A 142 -17.39 8.42 0.11
CA TYR A 142 -17.70 9.47 1.08
C TYR A 142 -17.62 10.89 0.49
N ASP A 143 -16.84 11.13 -0.57
CA ASP A 143 -16.83 12.41 -1.30
C ASP A 143 -18.11 12.62 -2.12
N ALA A 144 -18.73 11.54 -2.59
CA ALA A 144 -19.99 11.56 -3.34
C ALA A 144 -21.26 11.68 -2.46
N ALA A 145 -21.12 11.44 -1.14
CA ALA A 145 -22.18 11.59 -0.14
C ALA A 145 -22.21 13.01 0.45
#